data_AF-F3MBR1-F1
#
_entry.id   AF-F3MBR1-F1
#
_cell.length_a   1.000
_cell.length_b   1.000
_cell.length_c   1.000
_cell.angle_alpha   90.00
_cell.angle_beta   90.00
_cell.angle_gamma   90.00
#
_symmetry.space_group_name_H-M   'P 1'
#
loop_
_entity.id
_entity.type
_entity.pdbx_description
1 polymer ?
#
loop_
_entity_poly.entity_id
_entity_poly.type
_entity_poly.pdbx_seq_one_letter_code
_entity_poly.pdbx_strand_id
1 'polypeptide(L)'
;MLSQRTIEVVKSTVPVLETHGTAITSAFYQKLFHHHPELLNIFNHANQREGKQPFALANAVYAAAAHIDRLEAIVPVVKQIGHKHRALNILPEHYPIVGETLLGAMKDVLGDAATPEIIEAWAEAYGVIADVFIGIEADMYQQAANKAGGWSGYRNFVIDRKVEESSVITSFYLVPQDGGEISDYLPGQYITLRVKPEGEAYYHNRHYSLSSAPGHPYYRITVKREDELDGKPAGIVSNWLHRHAEVGTVLEVTAPAGTFTLDTDSDLPLALISGGVGLTPMVAMLESVLLNQPDRKVTFIHAAKCGSQHAMKLH
;
A
#
# COMPACT_ATOMS: atom_id res chain seq x y z
N MET A 1 1.15 -15.50 -24.75
CA MET A 1 -0.17 -16.15 -24.61
C MET A 1 0.04 -17.56 -24.09
N LEU A 2 -0.76 -17.99 -23.13
CA LEU A 2 -0.68 -19.34 -22.57
C LEU A 2 -1.28 -20.36 -23.52
N SER A 3 -0.76 -21.59 -23.50
CA SER A 3 -1.38 -22.68 -24.25
C SER A 3 -2.73 -23.08 -23.62
N GLN A 4 -3.64 -23.62 -24.43
CA GLN A 4 -4.92 -24.13 -23.93
C GLN A 4 -4.72 -25.20 -22.84
N ARG A 5 -3.68 -26.05 -23.00
CA ARG A 5 -3.30 -27.07 -22.02
C ARG A 5 -2.88 -26.43 -20.69
N THR A 6 -2.06 -25.39 -20.72
CA THR A 6 -1.62 -24.63 -19.53
C THR A 6 -2.82 -24.06 -18.78
N ILE A 7 -3.75 -23.44 -19.51
CA ILE A 7 -4.98 -22.86 -18.93
C ILE A 7 -5.81 -23.92 -18.21
N GLU A 8 -6.00 -25.09 -18.82
CA GLU A 8 -6.76 -26.21 -18.24
C GLU A 8 -6.09 -26.77 -16.98
N VAL A 9 -4.76 -26.94 -17.00
CA VAL A 9 -3.98 -27.41 -15.85
C VAL A 9 -4.09 -26.41 -14.68
N VAL A 10 -3.91 -25.11 -14.94
CA VAL A 10 -4.04 -24.07 -13.90
C VAL A 10 -5.45 -24.09 -13.32
N LYS A 11 -6.49 -24.02 -14.15
CA LYS A 11 -7.88 -23.99 -13.69
C LYS A 11 -8.28 -25.24 -12.90
N SER A 12 -7.84 -26.42 -13.33
CA SER A 12 -8.14 -27.67 -12.63
C SER A 12 -7.41 -27.82 -11.29
N THR A 13 -6.30 -27.11 -11.09
CA THR A 13 -5.48 -27.18 -9.87
C THR A 13 -5.71 -26.01 -8.89
N VAL A 14 -6.45 -24.97 -9.28
CA VAL A 14 -6.87 -23.87 -8.40
C VAL A 14 -7.55 -24.35 -7.09
N PRO A 15 -8.47 -25.33 -7.07
CA PRO A 15 -9.08 -25.79 -5.81
C PRO A 15 -8.09 -26.43 -4.82
N VAL A 16 -6.99 -27.00 -5.34
CA VAL A 16 -5.91 -27.55 -4.50
C VAL A 16 -5.18 -26.40 -3.79
N LEU A 17 -4.94 -25.29 -4.48
CA LEU A 17 -4.40 -24.08 -3.86
C LEU A 17 -5.35 -23.45 -2.85
N GLU A 18 -6.66 -23.52 -3.06
CA GLU A 18 -7.64 -23.03 -2.09
C GLU A 18 -7.56 -23.83 -0.78
N THR A 19 -7.39 -25.15 -0.89
CA THR A 19 -7.26 -26.05 0.27
C THR A 19 -5.92 -25.90 0.99
N HIS A 20 -4.82 -25.78 0.24
CA HIS A 20 -3.46 -25.72 0.80
C HIS A 20 -2.87 -24.30 0.90
N GLY A 21 -3.64 -23.26 0.56
CA GLY A 21 -3.15 -21.90 0.36
C GLY A 21 -2.46 -21.31 1.58
N THR A 22 -2.98 -21.56 2.78
CA THR A 22 -2.34 -21.12 4.04
C THR A 22 -0.99 -21.79 4.27
N ALA A 23 -0.87 -23.09 3.97
CA ALA A 23 0.39 -23.82 4.12
C ALA A 23 1.41 -23.34 3.08
N ILE A 24 1.00 -23.19 1.81
CA ILE A 24 1.84 -22.70 0.71
C ILE A 24 2.35 -21.29 1.01
N THR A 25 1.47 -20.39 1.44
CA THR A 25 1.86 -19.00 1.74
C THR A 25 2.75 -18.89 2.98
N SER A 26 2.53 -19.75 3.98
CA SER A 26 3.43 -19.83 5.14
C SER A 26 4.84 -20.30 4.74
N ALA A 27 4.92 -21.38 3.95
CA ALA A 27 6.19 -21.89 3.43
C ALA A 27 6.89 -20.88 2.51
N PHE A 28 6.10 -20.17 1.67
CA PHE A 28 6.58 -19.10 0.80
C PHE A 28 7.28 -18.00 1.61
N TYR A 29 6.64 -17.42 2.63
CA TYR A 29 7.25 -16.33 3.39
C TYR A 29 8.48 -16.77 4.18
N GLN A 30 8.47 -17.99 4.73
CA GLN A 30 9.64 -18.54 5.41
C GLN A 30 10.83 -18.67 4.45
N LYS A 31 10.62 -19.24 3.26
CA LYS A 31 11.66 -19.35 2.22
C LYS A 31 12.10 -17.98 1.71
N LEU A 32 11.15 -17.09 1.44
CA LEU A 32 11.40 -15.77 0.89
C LEU A 32 12.38 -15.00 1.77
N PHE A 33 12.10 -14.89 3.08
CA PHE A 33 12.96 -14.11 3.96
C PHE A 33 14.22 -14.84 4.40
N HIS A 34 14.26 -16.17 4.27
CA HIS A 34 15.49 -16.93 4.47
C HIS A 34 16.49 -16.71 3.33
N HIS A 35 16.04 -16.79 2.07
CA HIS A 35 16.91 -16.64 0.90
C HIS A 35 17.11 -15.17 0.48
N HIS A 36 16.10 -14.32 0.74
CA HIS A 36 16.05 -12.91 0.34
C HIS A 36 15.74 -12.00 1.53
N PRO A 37 16.58 -11.98 2.59
CA PRO A 37 16.36 -11.14 3.76
C PRO A 37 16.34 -9.64 3.44
N GLU A 38 16.90 -9.20 2.31
CA GLU A 38 16.83 -7.83 1.83
C GLU A 38 15.39 -7.35 1.59
N LEU A 39 14.46 -8.24 1.26
CA LEU A 39 13.05 -7.91 1.07
C LEU A 39 12.34 -7.50 2.36
N LEU A 40 12.93 -7.79 3.52
CA LEU A 40 12.44 -7.27 4.81
C LEU A 40 12.49 -5.74 4.89
N ASN A 41 13.28 -5.07 4.05
CA ASN A 41 13.26 -3.59 3.92
C ASN A 41 12.04 -3.04 3.18
N ILE A 42 11.22 -3.91 2.58
CA ILE A 42 10.03 -3.56 1.81
C ILE A 42 8.78 -4.04 2.55
N PHE A 43 8.78 -5.32 2.95
CA PHE A 43 7.62 -5.98 3.54
C PHE A 43 7.29 -5.44 4.94
N ASN A 44 5.99 -5.43 5.27
CA ASN A 44 5.55 -4.98 6.58
C ASN A 44 5.63 -6.13 7.61
N HIS A 45 6.60 -6.05 8.52
CA HIS A 45 6.79 -7.01 9.61
C HIS A 45 5.57 -7.23 10.51
N ALA A 46 4.73 -6.21 10.72
CA ALA A 46 3.52 -6.36 11.55
C ALA A 46 2.49 -7.27 10.87
N ASN A 47 2.31 -7.13 9.55
CA ASN A 47 1.40 -7.97 8.78
C ASN A 47 1.86 -9.43 8.71
N GLN A 48 3.17 -9.67 8.76
CA GLN A 48 3.74 -11.02 8.82
C GLN A 48 3.39 -11.69 10.15
N ARG A 49 3.55 -10.99 11.27
CA ARG A 49 3.21 -11.51 12.61
C ARG A 49 1.71 -11.79 12.77
N GLU A 50 0.85 -10.97 12.16
CA GLU A 50 -0.60 -11.11 12.24
C GLU A 50 -1.22 -12.07 11.20
N GLY A 51 -0.42 -12.66 10.30
CA GLY A 51 -0.90 -13.61 9.28
C GLY A 51 -1.80 -13.00 8.18
N LYS A 52 -1.98 -11.68 8.14
CA LYS A 52 -2.85 -10.99 7.17
C LYS A 52 -2.29 -10.97 5.74
N GLN A 53 -0.98 -10.99 5.60
CA GLN A 53 -0.28 -10.91 4.32
C GLN A 53 -0.25 -12.23 3.52
N PRO A 54 -0.08 -13.41 4.15
CA PRO A 54 -0.37 -14.73 3.54
C PRO A 54 -1.71 -14.79 2.81
N PHE A 55 -2.79 -14.33 3.44
CA PHE A 55 -4.12 -14.41 2.86
C PHE A 55 -4.31 -13.54 1.60
N ALA A 56 -3.75 -12.33 1.59
CA ALA A 56 -3.90 -11.41 0.47
C ALA A 56 -3.20 -11.89 -0.82
N LEU A 57 -1.99 -12.46 -0.69
CA LEU A 57 -1.26 -13.01 -1.83
C LEU A 57 -1.98 -14.24 -2.41
N ALA A 58 -2.45 -15.16 -1.54
CA ALA A 58 -3.20 -16.34 -1.98
C ALA A 58 -4.45 -15.95 -2.79
N ASN A 59 -5.24 -14.98 -2.29
CA ASN A 59 -6.45 -14.54 -2.99
C ASN A 59 -6.15 -13.86 -4.34
N ALA A 60 -5.07 -13.08 -4.43
CA ALA A 60 -4.69 -12.45 -5.68
C ALA A 60 -4.26 -13.48 -6.74
N VAL A 61 -3.45 -14.47 -6.35
CA VAL A 61 -3.03 -15.57 -7.22
C VAL A 61 -4.23 -16.42 -7.62
N TYR A 62 -5.12 -16.74 -6.68
CA TYR A 62 -6.38 -17.46 -6.94
C TYR A 62 -7.25 -16.73 -7.97
N ALA A 63 -7.51 -15.44 -7.74
CA ALA A 63 -8.36 -14.64 -8.63
C ALA A 63 -7.74 -14.53 -10.02
N ALA A 64 -6.43 -14.33 -10.12
CA ALA A 64 -5.73 -14.28 -11.39
C ALA A 64 -5.78 -15.64 -12.12
N ALA A 65 -5.59 -16.75 -11.40
CA ALA A 65 -5.65 -18.08 -11.97
C ALA A 65 -7.07 -18.48 -12.43
N ALA A 66 -8.11 -18.07 -11.69
CA ALA A 66 -9.50 -18.29 -12.06
C ALA A 66 -9.90 -17.54 -13.36
N HIS A 67 -9.21 -16.44 -13.66
CA HIS A 67 -9.43 -15.60 -14.84
C HIS A 67 -8.25 -15.63 -15.84
N ILE A 68 -7.43 -16.68 -15.81
CA ILE A 68 -6.18 -16.77 -16.58
C ILE A 68 -6.39 -16.75 -18.12
N ASP A 69 -7.60 -17.06 -18.58
CA ASP A 69 -8.03 -16.99 -19.99
C ASP A 69 -8.66 -15.64 -20.39
N ARG A 70 -8.84 -14.73 -19.43
CA ARG A 70 -9.44 -13.39 -19.61
C ARG A 70 -8.71 -12.37 -18.74
N LEU A 71 -7.42 -12.20 -18.99
CA LEU A 71 -6.56 -11.33 -18.19
C LEU A 71 -6.99 -9.86 -18.21
N GLU A 72 -7.73 -9.43 -19.24
CA GLU A 72 -8.29 -8.07 -19.27
C GLU A 72 -9.26 -7.83 -18.10
N ALA A 73 -9.94 -8.88 -17.63
CA ALA A 73 -10.88 -8.79 -16.52
C ALA A 73 -10.20 -8.50 -15.17
N ILE A 74 -8.92 -8.86 -15.02
CA ILE A 74 -8.17 -8.59 -13.78
C ILE A 74 -7.51 -7.21 -13.77
N VAL A 75 -7.42 -6.52 -14.92
CA VAL A 75 -6.75 -5.21 -15.04
C VAL A 75 -7.22 -4.18 -13.99
N PRO A 76 -8.52 -4.02 -13.67
CA PRO A 76 -8.94 -3.09 -12.62
C PRO A 76 -8.36 -3.42 -11.24
N VAL A 77 -8.31 -4.71 -10.90
CA VAL A 77 -7.72 -5.20 -9.64
C VAL A 77 -6.21 -5.02 -9.65
N VAL A 78 -5.55 -5.35 -10.77
CA VAL A 78 -4.11 -5.13 -10.96
C VAL A 78 -3.76 -3.66 -10.80
N LYS A 79 -4.54 -2.73 -11.38
CA LYS A 79 -4.32 -1.28 -11.19
C LYS A 79 -4.45 -0.88 -9.72
N GLN A 80 -5.44 -1.40 -9.01
CA GLN A 80 -5.60 -1.12 -7.57
C GLN A 80 -4.39 -1.60 -6.75
N ILE A 81 -3.86 -2.79 -7.05
CA ILE A 81 -2.67 -3.34 -6.38
C ILE A 81 -1.40 -2.59 -6.83
N GLY A 82 -1.29 -2.25 -8.12
CA GLY A 82 -0.18 -1.52 -8.72
C GLY A 82 0.08 -0.18 -8.04
N HIS A 83 -0.96 0.52 -7.58
CA HIS A 83 -0.79 1.71 -6.74
C HIS A 83 -0.04 1.42 -5.44
N LYS A 84 -0.29 0.28 -4.79
CA LYS A 84 0.44 -0.13 -3.58
C LYS A 84 1.85 -0.57 -3.91
N HIS A 85 2.04 -1.36 -4.96
CA HIS A 85 3.35 -1.82 -5.41
C HIS A 85 4.27 -0.66 -5.77
N ARG A 86 3.79 0.29 -6.60
CA ARG A 86 4.52 1.50 -6.95
C ARG A 86 4.84 2.34 -5.71
N ALA A 87 3.88 2.49 -4.80
CA ALA A 87 4.10 3.24 -3.55
C ALA A 87 5.08 2.56 -2.58
N LEU A 88 5.27 1.24 -2.68
CA LEU A 88 6.27 0.45 -1.93
C LEU A 88 7.59 0.28 -2.68
N ASN A 89 7.73 0.92 -3.84
CA ASN A 89 8.89 0.81 -4.71
C ASN A 89 9.19 -0.65 -5.14
N ILE A 90 8.16 -1.40 -5.52
CA ILE A 90 8.31 -2.73 -6.13
C ILE A 90 8.82 -2.59 -7.57
N LEU A 91 9.87 -3.33 -7.93
CA LEU A 91 10.56 -3.27 -9.20
C LEU A 91 10.45 -4.60 -9.96
N PRO A 92 10.67 -4.62 -11.29
CA PRO A 92 10.60 -5.84 -12.10
C PRO A 92 11.48 -6.98 -11.57
N GLU A 93 12.66 -6.67 -11.04
CA GLU A 93 13.58 -7.66 -10.47
C GLU A 93 13.05 -8.40 -9.23
N HIS A 94 12.01 -7.88 -8.56
CA HIS A 94 11.38 -8.57 -7.44
C HIS A 94 10.47 -9.73 -7.89
N TYR A 95 9.92 -9.68 -9.10
CA TYR A 95 8.97 -10.69 -9.57
C TYR A 95 9.61 -12.07 -9.75
N PRO A 96 10.79 -12.23 -10.39
CA PRO A 96 11.44 -13.53 -10.48
C PRO A 96 11.67 -14.19 -9.10
N ILE A 97 12.07 -13.40 -8.11
CA ILE A 97 12.30 -13.87 -6.73
C ILE A 97 11.00 -14.43 -6.11
N VAL A 98 9.90 -13.69 -6.26
CA VAL A 98 8.59 -14.11 -5.76
C VAL A 98 8.10 -15.36 -6.49
N GLY A 99 8.24 -15.41 -7.82
CA GLY A 99 7.82 -16.54 -8.64
C GLY A 99 8.56 -17.83 -8.27
N GLU A 100 9.90 -17.78 -8.22
CA GLU A 100 10.72 -18.93 -7.84
C GLU A 100 10.36 -19.44 -6.43
N THR A 101 10.24 -18.52 -5.47
CA THR A 101 9.92 -18.87 -4.09
C THR A 101 8.52 -19.46 -3.95
N LEU A 102 7.54 -18.91 -4.67
CA LEU A 102 6.15 -19.39 -4.65
C LEU A 102 6.04 -20.80 -5.22
N LEU A 103 6.65 -21.04 -6.38
CA LEU A 103 6.66 -22.37 -7.02
C LEU A 103 7.43 -23.38 -6.17
N GLY A 104 8.53 -22.97 -5.55
CA GLY A 104 9.27 -23.80 -4.58
C GLY A 104 8.42 -24.16 -3.36
N ALA A 105 7.66 -23.20 -2.81
CA ALA A 105 6.74 -23.47 -1.70
C ALA A 105 5.58 -24.39 -2.10
N MET A 106 5.06 -24.26 -3.32
CA MET A 106 4.05 -25.17 -3.87
C MET A 106 4.58 -26.61 -3.96
N LYS A 107 5.81 -26.81 -4.47
CA LYS A 107 6.45 -28.13 -4.53
C LYS A 107 6.58 -28.76 -3.15
N ASP A 108 7.09 -28.01 -2.18
CA ASP A 108 7.31 -28.52 -0.84
C ASP A 108 6.02 -28.94 -0.13
N VAL A 109 4.94 -28.16 -0.31
CA VAL A 109 3.66 -28.43 0.37
C VAL A 109 2.85 -29.52 -0.32
N LEU A 110 2.87 -29.57 -1.65
CA LEU A 110 2.08 -30.53 -2.42
C LEU A 110 2.82 -31.86 -2.64
N GLY A 111 4.14 -31.90 -2.51
CA GLY A 111 4.96 -33.10 -2.69
C GLY A 111 4.72 -33.74 -4.07
N ASP A 112 4.43 -35.04 -4.09
CA ASP A 112 4.18 -35.80 -5.32
C ASP A 112 2.99 -35.29 -6.14
N ALA A 113 2.06 -34.54 -5.52
CA ALA A 113 0.94 -33.93 -6.24
C ALA A 113 1.37 -32.71 -7.09
N ALA A 114 2.51 -32.09 -6.79
CA ALA A 114 3.12 -31.05 -7.62
C ALA A 114 3.93 -31.67 -8.77
N THR A 115 3.21 -32.31 -9.71
CA THR A 115 3.83 -32.91 -10.89
C THR A 115 4.59 -31.85 -11.72
N PRO A 116 5.60 -32.25 -12.52
CA PRO A 116 6.33 -31.32 -13.38
C PRO A 116 5.41 -30.50 -14.30
N GLU A 117 4.38 -31.13 -14.87
CA GLU A 117 3.39 -30.46 -15.72
C GLU A 117 2.62 -29.37 -14.96
N ILE A 118 2.21 -29.64 -13.71
CA ILE A 118 1.50 -28.66 -12.88
C ILE A 118 2.42 -27.47 -12.58
N ILE A 119 3.65 -27.73 -12.15
CA ILE A 119 4.60 -26.66 -11.81
C ILE A 119 4.94 -25.81 -13.02
N GLU A 120 5.18 -26.42 -14.19
CA GLU A 120 5.48 -25.70 -15.42
C GLU A 120 4.30 -24.82 -15.84
N ALA A 121 3.07 -25.35 -15.77
CA ALA A 121 1.87 -24.58 -16.07
C ALA A 121 1.67 -23.38 -15.13
N TRP A 122 1.95 -23.54 -13.83
CA TRP A 122 1.90 -22.45 -12.85
C TRP A 122 3.04 -21.44 -13.05
N ALA A 123 4.22 -21.88 -13.50
CA ALA A 123 5.33 -20.99 -13.83
C ALA A 123 5.00 -20.10 -15.03
N GLU A 124 4.44 -20.69 -16.10
CA GLU A 124 3.96 -19.94 -17.26
C GLU A 124 2.86 -18.93 -16.86
N ALA A 125 1.87 -19.37 -16.08
CA ALA A 125 0.79 -18.51 -15.62
C ALA A 125 1.30 -17.36 -14.75
N TYR A 126 2.22 -17.64 -13.82
CA TYR A 126 2.86 -16.62 -13.01
C TYR A 126 3.57 -15.58 -13.88
N GLY A 127 4.37 -16.02 -14.85
CA GLY A 127 5.09 -15.12 -15.75
C GLY A 127 4.17 -14.16 -16.48
N VAL A 128 3.08 -14.68 -17.05
CA VAL A 128 2.10 -13.84 -17.77
C VAL A 128 1.40 -12.85 -16.84
N ILE A 129 1.04 -13.26 -15.61
CA ILE A 129 0.47 -12.34 -14.62
C ILE A 129 1.49 -11.27 -14.23
N ALA A 130 2.72 -11.67 -13.93
CA ALA A 130 3.80 -10.77 -13.56
C ALA A 130 4.07 -9.72 -14.64
N ASP A 131 4.08 -10.10 -15.92
CA ASP A 131 4.26 -9.18 -17.05
C ASP A 131 3.16 -8.09 -17.09
N VAL A 132 1.91 -8.46 -16.79
CA VAL A 132 0.79 -7.49 -16.72
C VAL A 132 1.02 -6.49 -15.58
N PHE A 133 1.42 -6.96 -14.40
CA PHE A 133 1.76 -6.09 -13.27
C PHE A 133 2.94 -5.18 -13.60
N ILE A 134 4.04 -5.73 -14.12
CA ILE A 134 5.25 -4.99 -14.49
C ILE A 134 4.94 -3.88 -15.49
N GLY A 135 4.16 -4.17 -16.54
CA GLY A 135 3.77 -3.17 -17.53
C GLY A 135 2.93 -2.04 -16.93
N ILE A 136 1.89 -2.38 -16.17
CA ILE A 136 1.01 -1.39 -15.52
C ILE A 136 1.80 -0.55 -14.50
N GLU A 137 2.68 -1.15 -13.72
CA GLU A 137 3.49 -0.46 -12.73
C GLU A 137 4.53 0.44 -13.38
N ALA A 138 5.16 0.00 -14.47
CA ALA A 138 6.08 0.83 -15.25
C ALA A 138 5.40 2.12 -15.73
N ASP A 139 4.19 2.01 -16.28
CA ASP A 139 3.38 3.17 -16.66
C ASP A 139 3.07 4.07 -15.46
N MET A 140 2.73 3.48 -14.31
CA MET A 140 2.47 4.24 -13.08
C MET A 140 3.71 4.97 -12.54
N TYR A 141 4.90 4.36 -12.62
CA TYR A 141 6.16 5.01 -12.28
C TYR A 141 6.46 6.18 -13.22
N GLN A 142 6.29 5.98 -14.54
CA GLN A 142 6.50 7.05 -15.53
C GLN A 142 5.52 8.20 -15.33
N GLN A 143 4.23 7.90 -15.11
CA GLN A 143 3.22 8.93 -14.84
C GLN A 143 3.53 9.72 -13.57
N ALA A 144 3.98 9.05 -12.50
CA ALA A 144 4.38 9.74 -11.26
C ALA A 144 5.62 10.62 -11.44
N ALA A 145 6.60 10.16 -12.22
CA ALA A 145 7.83 10.90 -12.50
C ALA A 145 7.62 12.09 -13.44
N ASN A 146 6.73 11.96 -14.43
CA ASN A 146 6.51 12.98 -15.47
C ASN A 146 5.55 14.10 -15.05
N LYS A 147 4.87 13.99 -13.91
CA LYS A 147 4.07 15.09 -13.35
C LYS A 147 4.97 16.25 -12.93
N ALA A 148 4.46 17.48 -13.00
CA ALA A 148 5.11 18.63 -12.37
C ALA A 148 5.32 18.36 -10.86
N GLY A 149 6.54 18.59 -10.35
CA GLY A 149 6.94 18.21 -9.00
C GLY A 149 6.97 16.70 -8.71
N GLY A 150 6.81 15.86 -9.73
CA GLY A 150 6.79 14.40 -9.68
C GLY A 150 8.17 13.76 -9.52
N TRP A 151 8.17 12.50 -9.06
CA TRP A 151 9.40 11.70 -8.93
C TRP A 151 9.09 10.19 -8.96
N SER A 152 10.13 9.39 -9.19
CA SER A 152 10.11 7.94 -9.03
C SER A 152 10.92 7.52 -7.80
N GLY A 153 10.54 6.42 -7.17
CA GLY A 153 11.18 5.93 -5.95
C GLY A 153 11.02 6.87 -4.77
N TYR A 154 12.10 7.08 -4.02
CA TYR A 154 12.12 7.87 -2.79
C TYR A 154 12.68 9.26 -3.03
N ARG A 155 12.00 10.28 -2.50
CA ARG A 155 12.47 11.67 -2.44
C ARG A 155 12.49 12.11 -0.98
N ASN A 156 13.48 12.91 -0.61
CA ASN A 156 13.64 13.39 0.75
C ASN A 156 12.72 14.58 1.02
N PHE A 157 11.99 14.50 2.12
CA PHE A 157 11.17 15.58 2.66
C PHE A 157 11.61 15.89 4.08
N VAL A 158 11.46 17.14 4.50
CA VAL A 158 11.75 17.61 5.85
C VAL A 158 10.44 17.88 6.56
N ILE A 159 10.35 17.50 7.84
CA ILE A 159 9.26 17.93 8.72
C ILE A 159 9.43 19.42 8.98
N ASP A 160 8.59 20.24 8.36
CA ASP A 160 8.54 21.69 8.55
C ASP A 160 7.74 22.05 9.81
N ARG A 161 6.67 21.30 10.08
CA ARG A 161 5.78 21.55 11.23
C ARG A 161 5.22 20.25 11.81
N LYS A 162 5.08 20.21 13.13
CA LYS A 162 4.51 19.12 13.93
C LYS A 162 3.41 19.68 14.83
N VAL A 163 2.17 19.21 14.69
CA VAL A 163 1.00 19.75 15.40
C VAL A 163 0.27 18.62 16.11
N GLU A 164 0.13 18.70 17.42
CA GLU A 164 -0.69 17.76 18.18
C GLU A 164 -2.18 18.05 17.93
N GLU A 165 -2.89 17.07 17.37
CA GLU A 165 -4.32 17.18 17.03
C GLU A 165 -5.21 16.60 18.14
N SER A 166 -4.67 15.65 18.92
CA SER A 166 -5.32 15.02 20.06
C SER A 166 -4.28 14.27 20.91
N SER A 167 -4.70 13.64 22.01
CA SER A 167 -3.80 12.89 22.90
C SER A 167 -3.06 11.70 22.23
N VAL A 168 -3.52 11.27 21.05
CA VAL A 168 -2.96 10.12 20.32
C VAL A 168 -2.72 10.39 18.83
N ILE A 169 -2.94 11.61 18.33
CA ILE A 169 -2.83 11.94 16.89
C ILE A 169 -2.03 13.22 16.71
N THR A 170 -1.05 13.19 15.81
CA THR A 170 -0.20 14.33 15.46
C THR A 170 -0.13 14.51 13.94
N SER A 171 -0.28 15.75 13.47
CA SER A 171 -0.06 16.14 12.07
C SER A 171 1.39 16.53 11.82
N PHE A 172 1.94 16.08 10.69
CA PHE A 172 3.28 16.40 10.21
C PHE A 172 3.15 17.05 8.83
N TYR A 173 3.76 18.22 8.69
CA TYR A 173 3.81 18.99 7.44
C TYR A 173 5.18 18.76 6.82
N LEU A 174 5.18 18.29 5.57
CA LEU A 174 6.36 17.81 4.87
C LEU A 174 6.62 18.70 3.67
N VAL A 175 7.82 19.28 3.61
CA VAL A 175 8.32 20.07 2.47
C VAL A 175 9.49 19.35 1.83
N PRO A 176 9.69 19.44 0.51
CA PRO A 176 10.77 18.71 -0.13
C PRO A 176 12.12 19.29 0.28
N GLN A 177 13.08 18.43 0.64
CA GLN A 177 14.39 18.87 1.14
C GLN A 177 15.19 19.64 0.08
N ASP A 178 14.96 19.33 -1.20
CA ASP A 178 15.61 19.98 -2.33
C ASP A 178 15.01 21.36 -2.66
N GLY A 179 13.93 21.78 -1.99
CA GLY A 179 13.25 23.05 -2.22
C GLY A 179 12.47 23.14 -3.53
N GLY A 180 12.35 22.04 -4.28
CA GLY A 180 11.60 22.00 -5.55
C GLY A 180 10.08 21.93 -5.36
N GLU A 181 9.35 21.88 -6.47
CA GLU A 181 7.89 21.67 -6.45
C GLU A 181 7.52 20.25 -5.96
N ILE A 182 6.28 20.08 -5.50
CA ILE A 182 5.72 18.78 -5.13
C ILE A 182 4.61 18.39 -6.10
N SER A 183 4.51 17.09 -6.39
CA SER A 183 3.43 16.55 -7.23
C SER A 183 2.06 16.85 -6.63
N ASP A 184 1.14 17.24 -7.51
CA ASP A 184 -0.26 17.30 -7.13
C ASP A 184 -0.86 15.90 -6.90
N TYR A 185 -2.01 15.84 -6.24
CA TYR A 185 -2.70 14.61 -5.84
C TYR A 185 -4.22 14.77 -5.80
N LEU A 186 -4.92 13.64 -5.88
CA LEU A 186 -6.37 13.61 -5.70
C LEU A 186 -6.73 13.49 -4.21
N PRO A 187 -7.74 14.22 -3.71
CA PRO A 187 -8.14 14.15 -2.31
C PRO A 187 -8.56 12.73 -1.93
N GLY A 188 -7.89 12.13 -0.96
CA GLY A 188 -8.06 10.73 -0.55
C GLY A 188 -6.85 9.84 -0.82
N GLN A 189 -5.93 10.26 -1.69
CA GLN A 189 -4.66 9.57 -1.93
C GLN A 189 -3.74 9.58 -0.69
N TYR A 190 -2.72 8.74 -0.73
CA TYR A 190 -1.72 8.58 0.32
C TYR A 190 -0.30 8.68 -0.23
N ILE A 191 0.65 9.01 0.64
CA ILE A 191 2.08 8.84 0.40
C ILE A 191 2.61 7.65 1.22
N THR A 192 3.74 7.08 0.83
CA THR A 192 4.47 6.11 1.67
C THR A 192 5.68 6.78 2.28
N LEU A 193 5.81 6.64 3.60
CA LEU A 193 7.06 6.94 4.29
C LEU A 193 7.89 5.67 4.42
N ARG A 194 9.17 5.77 4.08
CA ARG A 194 10.19 4.79 4.44
C ARG A 194 11.05 5.36 5.56
N VAL A 195 11.13 4.63 6.67
CA VAL A 195 11.93 5.03 7.83
C VAL A 195 12.77 3.87 8.31
N LYS A 196 13.95 4.17 8.87
CA LYS A 196 14.74 3.21 9.62
C LYS A 196 14.96 3.76 11.03
N PRO A 197 14.03 3.49 11.95
CA PRO A 197 14.19 3.89 13.35
C PRO A 197 15.50 3.30 13.92
N GLU A 198 16.12 4.03 14.83
CA GLU A 198 17.32 3.56 15.52
C GLU A 198 17.04 2.23 16.23
N GLY A 199 17.96 1.26 16.08
CA GLY A 199 17.82 -0.09 16.64
C GLY A 199 17.01 -1.08 15.79
N GLU A 200 16.31 -0.64 14.74
CA GLU A 200 15.65 -1.53 13.80
C GLU A 200 16.62 -2.05 12.74
N ALA A 201 16.58 -3.36 12.47
CA ALA A 201 17.46 -3.99 11.49
C ALA A 201 17.15 -3.56 10.05
N TYR A 202 15.87 -3.35 9.74
CA TYR A 202 15.35 -3.11 8.40
C TYR A 202 14.61 -1.77 8.29
N TYR A 203 14.45 -1.30 7.06
CA TYR A 203 13.53 -0.20 6.76
C TYR A 203 12.07 -0.62 6.96
N HIS A 204 11.25 0.32 7.40
CA HIS A 204 9.82 0.16 7.60
C HIS A 204 9.05 1.12 6.69
N ASN A 205 8.18 0.58 5.85
CA ASN A 205 7.32 1.37 4.95
C ASN A 205 5.90 1.48 5.50
N ARG A 206 5.32 2.68 5.56
CA ARG A 206 3.92 2.90 5.96
C ARG A 206 3.24 3.92 5.07
N HIS A 207 2.01 3.61 4.67
CA HIS A 207 1.15 4.53 3.94
C HIS A 207 0.44 5.46 4.92
N TYR A 208 0.39 6.75 4.58
CA TYR A 208 -0.39 7.76 5.29
C TYR A 208 -1.18 8.59 4.29
N SER A 209 -2.50 8.66 4.47
CA SER A 209 -3.35 9.53 3.68
C SER A 209 -2.89 10.97 3.79
N LEU A 210 -2.88 11.67 2.66
CA LEU A 210 -2.72 13.11 2.62
C LEU A 210 -3.98 13.72 3.27
N SER A 211 -3.78 14.53 4.30
CA SER A 211 -4.84 15.00 5.19
C SER A 211 -5.23 16.47 4.97
N SER A 212 -4.79 17.08 3.88
CA SER A 212 -5.22 18.41 3.42
C SER A 212 -5.66 18.37 1.96
N ALA A 213 -6.31 19.42 1.48
CA ALA A 213 -6.54 19.63 0.06
C ALA A 213 -5.22 19.79 -0.73
N PRO A 214 -5.21 19.43 -2.03
CA PRO A 214 -4.10 19.72 -2.93
C PRO A 214 -3.84 21.23 -3.11
N GLY A 215 -2.68 21.58 -3.66
CA GLY A 215 -2.30 22.97 -3.97
C GLY A 215 -1.51 23.70 -2.88
N HIS A 216 -1.27 23.07 -1.72
CA HIS A 216 -0.34 23.60 -0.72
C HIS A 216 1.13 23.32 -1.11
N PRO A 217 2.10 24.14 -0.64
CA PRO A 217 3.53 23.90 -0.86
C PRO A 217 4.10 22.79 0.05
N TYR A 218 3.23 21.99 0.67
CA TYR A 218 3.58 20.91 1.59
C TYR A 218 2.60 19.74 1.41
N TYR A 219 3.03 18.54 1.82
CA TYR A 219 2.10 17.47 2.16
C TYR A 219 1.81 17.48 3.65
N ARG A 220 0.56 17.24 4.03
CA ARG A 220 0.18 16.99 5.42
C ARG A 220 -0.18 15.52 5.58
N ILE A 221 0.45 14.85 6.55
CA ILE A 221 0.00 13.56 7.04
C ILE A 221 -0.42 13.70 8.50
N THR A 222 -1.39 12.91 8.92
CA THR A 222 -1.86 12.94 10.31
C THR A 222 -1.88 11.52 10.86
N VAL A 223 -1.02 11.29 11.84
CA VAL A 223 -0.63 9.95 12.27
C VAL A 223 -1.18 9.70 13.65
N LYS A 224 -1.83 8.54 13.84
CA LYS A 224 -2.18 8.03 15.16
C LYS A 224 -1.03 7.24 15.74
N ARG A 225 -0.72 7.47 17.02
CA ARG A 225 0.19 6.63 17.81
C ARG A 225 -0.51 5.31 18.11
N GLU A 226 0.00 4.21 17.56
CA GLU A 226 -0.43 2.86 17.92
C GLU A 226 0.38 2.36 19.12
N ASP A 227 -0.10 2.65 20.33
CA ASP A 227 0.49 2.15 21.57
C ASP A 227 0.24 0.63 21.74
N GLU A 228 1.02 0.00 22.61
CA GLU A 228 0.81 -1.41 22.98
C GLU A 228 -0.57 -1.59 23.63
N LEU A 229 -1.33 -2.58 23.18
CA LEU A 229 -2.66 -2.86 23.67
C LEU A 229 -2.98 -4.36 23.55
N ASP A 230 -3.58 -4.94 24.58
CA ASP A 230 -4.09 -6.32 24.58
C ASP A 230 -3.06 -7.38 24.10
N GLY A 231 -1.80 -7.22 24.51
CA GLY A 231 -0.70 -8.10 24.10
C GLY A 231 -0.21 -7.91 22.66
N LYS A 232 -0.72 -6.91 21.93
CA LYS A 232 -0.21 -6.51 20.63
C LYS A 232 0.91 -5.48 20.80
N PRO A 233 2.09 -5.69 20.19
CA PRO A 233 3.21 -4.78 20.33
C PRO A 233 2.89 -3.40 19.73
N ALA A 234 3.48 -2.36 20.30
CA ALA A 234 3.36 -1.00 19.80
C ALA A 234 3.82 -0.87 18.33
N GLY A 235 3.15 -0.01 17.56
CA GLY A 235 3.51 0.26 16.17
C GLY A 235 4.83 1.00 16.04
N ILE A 236 5.80 0.41 15.35
CA ILE A 236 7.18 0.93 15.23
C ILE A 236 7.20 2.36 14.66
N VAL A 237 6.72 2.54 13.43
CA VAL A 237 6.80 3.83 12.71
C VAL A 237 5.95 4.91 13.37
N SER A 238 4.72 4.58 13.80
CA SER A 238 3.84 5.56 14.45
C SER A 238 4.43 6.08 15.77
N ASN A 239 5.02 5.21 16.59
CA ASN A 239 5.66 5.63 17.84
C ASN A 239 6.94 6.41 17.58
N TRP A 240 7.74 5.99 16.61
CA TRP A 240 8.94 6.73 16.22
C TRP A 240 8.62 8.16 15.76
N LEU A 241 7.61 8.33 14.89
CA LEU A 241 7.17 9.65 14.45
C LEU A 241 6.71 10.56 15.60
N HIS A 242 5.99 10.00 16.58
CA HIS A 242 5.53 10.80 17.72
C HIS A 242 6.67 11.17 18.68
N ARG A 243 7.55 10.22 18.99
CA ARG A 243 8.52 10.33 20.10
C ARG A 243 9.89 10.86 19.69
N HIS A 244 10.29 10.68 18.43
CA HIS A 244 11.66 10.96 17.98
C HIS A 244 11.72 11.87 16.75
N ALA A 245 10.70 11.87 15.89
CA ALA A 245 10.70 12.75 14.73
C ALA A 245 10.33 14.18 15.15
N GLU A 246 11.26 15.11 14.96
CA GLU A 246 11.11 16.54 15.26
C GLU A 246 11.15 17.39 13.99
N VAL A 247 10.82 18.68 14.10
CA VAL A 247 11.00 19.64 13.01
C VAL A 247 12.47 19.60 12.55
N GLY A 248 12.69 19.54 11.24
CA GLY A 248 14.01 19.33 10.63
C GLY A 248 14.35 17.86 10.33
N THR A 249 13.56 16.89 10.80
CA THR A 249 13.77 15.46 10.47
C THR A 249 13.55 15.22 8.99
N VAL A 250 14.49 14.51 8.36
CA VAL A 250 14.39 14.06 6.97
C VAL A 250 13.68 12.72 6.89
N LEU A 251 12.71 12.60 5.99
CA LEU A 251 11.93 11.40 5.70
C LEU A 251 12.00 11.06 4.21
N GLU A 252 12.13 9.78 3.90
CA GLU A 252 12.05 9.29 2.53
C GLU A 252 10.59 9.03 2.14
N VAL A 253 10.14 9.65 1.05
CA VAL A 253 8.74 9.65 0.63
C VAL A 253 8.60 9.18 -0.81
N THR A 254 7.63 8.30 -1.07
CA THR A 254 7.21 7.97 -2.45
C THR A 254 6.03 8.83 -2.88
N ALA A 255 5.90 9.08 -4.19
CA ALA A 255 4.89 9.96 -4.76
C ALA A 255 3.44 9.56 -4.36
N PRO A 256 2.48 10.50 -4.35
CA PRO A 256 1.08 10.20 -4.00
C PRO A 256 0.48 9.04 -4.82
N ALA A 257 -0.26 8.15 -4.17
CA ALA A 257 -0.83 6.94 -4.76
C ALA A 257 -2.23 6.64 -4.22
N GLY A 258 -2.92 5.70 -4.86
CA GLY A 258 -4.21 5.18 -4.39
C GLY A 258 -5.37 5.57 -5.30
N THR A 259 -6.43 4.74 -5.22
CA THR A 259 -7.65 4.87 -6.03
C THR A 259 -8.84 5.40 -5.23
N PHE A 260 -8.76 5.40 -3.89
CA PHE A 260 -9.79 5.95 -3.03
C PHE A 260 -9.70 7.48 -3.05
N THR A 261 -10.54 8.10 -3.88
CA THR A 261 -10.44 9.53 -4.20
C THR A 261 -11.83 10.17 -4.27
N LEU A 262 -11.88 11.47 -4.02
CA LEU A 262 -13.07 12.29 -4.27
C LEU A 262 -13.33 12.36 -5.78
N ASP A 263 -14.56 12.06 -6.18
CA ASP A 263 -15.05 12.43 -7.51
C ASP A 263 -15.31 13.95 -7.54
N THR A 264 -14.39 14.66 -8.19
CA THR A 264 -14.40 16.12 -8.32
C THR A 264 -15.22 16.63 -9.49
N ASP A 265 -15.68 15.74 -10.38
CA ASP A 265 -16.55 16.07 -11.50
C ASP A 265 -18.03 15.97 -11.12
N SER A 266 -18.35 15.28 -10.02
CA SER A 266 -19.70 15.15 -9.48
C SER A 266 -20.10 16.32 -8.57
N ASP A 267 -21.35 16.78 -8.71
CA ASP A 267 -22.02 17.75 -7.84
C ASP A 267 -23.02 17.09 -6.86
N LEU A 268 -23.15 15.76 -6.90
CA LEU A 268 -24.07 15.01 -6.05
C LEU A 268 -23.71 15.20 -4.57
N PRO A 269 -24.71 15.20 -3.65
CA PRO A 269 -24.45 15.29 -2.22
C PRO A 269 -23.41 14.27 -1.74
N LEU A 270 -22.46 14.73 -0.93
CA LEU A 270 -21.31 13.95 -0.46
C LEU A 270 -21.50 13.57 1.00
N ALA A 271 -21.39 12.27 1.30
CA ALA A 271 -21.34 11.76 2.68
C ALA A 271 -19.92 11.27 3.00
N LEU A 272 -19.27 11.92 3.98
CA LEU A 272 -17.94 11.58 4.47
C LEU A 272 -18.08 10.89 5.82
N ILE A 273 -17.80 9.59 5.89
CA ILE A 273 -17.99 8.77 7.09
C ILE A 273 -16.64 8.23 7.56
N SER A 274 -16.25 8.52 8.80
CA SER A 274 -14.96 8.10 9.35
C SER A 274 -15.01 7.69 10.82
N GLY A 275 -14.03 6.88 11.21
CA GLY A 275 -13.78 6.50 12.61
C GLY A 275 -12.31 6.66 12.98
N GLY A 276 -12.03 7.37 14.09
CA GLY A 276 -10.67 7.66 14.57
C GLY A 276 -9.80 8.30 13.48
N VAL A 277 -8.56 7.83 13.32
CA VAL A 277 -7.62 8.37 12.32
C VAL A 277 -8.07 8.21 10.86
N GLY A 278 -9.13 7.42 10.60
CA GLY A 278 -9.76 7.33 9.29
C GLY A 278 -10.37 8.65 8.80
N LEU A 279 -10.44 9.69 9.63
CA LEU A 279 -10.86 11.04 9.22
C LEU A 279 -9.90 11.70 8.22
N THR A 280 -8.65 11.26 8.17
CA THR A 280 -7.57 11.93 7.42
C THR A 280 -7.86 12.14 5.93
N PRO A 281 -8.22 11.11 5.12
CA PRO A 281 -8.62 11.36 3.75
C PRO A 281 -9.94 12.14 3.64
N MET A 282 -10.86 11.97 4.61
CA MET A 282 -12.13 12.72 4.59
C MET A 282 -11.90 14.23 4.73
N VAL A 283 -10.94 14.65 5.55
CA VAL A 283 -10.59 16.06 5.72
C VAL A 283 -10.01 16.64 4.43
N ALA A 284 -9.12 15.91 3.75
CA ALA A 284 -8.63 16.31 2.43
C ALA A 284 -9.78 16.48 1.41
N MET A 285 -10.72 15.55 1.39
CA MET A 285 -11.91 15.63 0.52
C MET A 285 -12.79 16.83 0.89
N LEU A 286 -13.06 17.05 2.18
CA LEU A 286 -13.86 18.17 2.68
C LEU A 286 -13.25 19.52 2.30
N GLU A 287 -11.96 19.73 2.60
CA GLU A 287 -11.25 20.96 2.24
C GLU A 287 -11.32 21.21 0.72
N SER A 288 -11.18 20.16 -0.09
CA SER A 288 -11.22 20.28 -1.55
C SER A 288 -12.59 20.68 -2.08
N VAL A 289 -13.67 20.16 -1.48
CA VAL A 289 -15.04 20.56 -1.81
C VAL A 289 -15.30 22.00 -1.38
N LEU A 290 -14.88 22.39 -0.18
CA LEU A 290 -15.08 23.76 0.31
C LEU A 290 -14.38 24.81 -0.57
N LEU A 291 -13.22 24.47 -1.15
CA LEU A 291 -12.47 25.36 -2.03
C LEU A 291 -13.05 25.42 -3.45
N ASN A 292 -13.48 24.29 -4.01
CA ASN A 292 -13.75 24.17 -5.45
C ASN A 292 -15.23 23.96 -5.80
N GLN A 293 -16.06 23.54 -4.84
CA GLN A 293 -17.46 23.18 -5.03
C GLN A 293 -18.33 23.70 -3.86
N PRO A 294 -18.37 25.03 -3.62
CA PRO A 294 -18.97 25.61 -2.41
C PRO A 294 -20.46 25.31 -2.23
N ASP A 295 -21.18 25.00 -3.32
CA ASP A 295 -22.61 24.68 -3.30
C ASP A 295 -22.90 23.18 -3.08
N ARG A 296 -21.88 22.31 -3.14
CA ARG A 296 -22.06 20.86 -2.97
C ARG A 296 -22.41 20.56 -1.52
N LYS A 297 -23.54 19.89 -1.30
CA LYS A 297 -23.99 19.51 0.05
C LYS A 297 -23.08 18.43 0.61
N VAL A 298 -22.44 18.70 1.74
CA VAL A 298 -21.57 17.74 2.44
C VAL A 298 -22.16 17.37 3.80
N THR A 299 -22.20 16.08 4.10
CA THR A 299 -22.47 15.56 5.44
C THR A 299 -21.22 14.86 5.96
N PHE A 300 -20.66 15.35 7.08
CA PHE A 300 -19.49 14.77 7.71
C PHE A 300 -19.89 14.03 8.99
N ILE A 301 -19.72 12.71 9.00
CA ILE A 301 -20.06 11.83 10.13
C ILE A 301 -18.76 11.24 10.66
N HIS A 302 -18.41 11.59 11.90
CA HIS A 302 -17.18 11.15 12.53
C HIS A 302 -17.42 10.53 13.90
N ALA A 303 -16.78 9.39 14.15
CA ALA A 303 -16.76 8.74 15.44
C ALA A 303 -15.33 8.69 16.00
N ALA A 304 -15.16 9.17 17.24
CA ALA A 304 -13.95 9.00 18.03
C ALA A 304 -14.28 8.22 19.30
N LYS A 305 -13.28 7.52 19.89
CA LYS A 305 -13.49 6.77 21.14
C LYS A 305 -13.95 7.68 22.30
N CYS A 306 -13.40 8.89 22.37
CA CYS A 306 -13.76 9.91 23.35
C CYS A 306 -13.27 11.29 22.89
N GLY A 307 -13.67 12.35 23.60
CA GLY A 307 -13.34 13.74 23.23
C GLY A 307 -11.84 14.05 23.16
N SER A 308 -11.02 13.42 24.00
CA SER A 308 -9.55 13.64 24.01
C SER A 308 -8.80 12.92 22.88
N GLN A 309 -9.48 12.03 22.15
CA GLN A 309 -8.94 11.35 20.96
C GLN A 309 -9.59 11.85 19.66
N HIS A 310 -10.45 12.87 19.73
CA HIS A 310 -11.04 13.51 18.56
C HIS A 310 -10.04 14.51 17.98
N ALA A 311 -9.30 14.07 16.95
CA ALA A 311 -8.37 14.92 16.20
C ALA A 311 -9.09 15.95 15.33
N MET A 312 -8.45 17.08 15.06
CA MET A 312 -8.95 18.15 14.18
C MET A 312 -10.34 18.68 14.55
N LYS A 313 -10.73 18.64 15.82
CA LYS A 313 -12.07 19.05 16.27
C LYS A 313 -12.41 20.53 15.98
N LEU A 314 -11.39 21.39 15.94
CA LEU A 314 -11.53 22.83 15.69
C LEU A 314 -11.34 23.22 14.22
N HIS A 315 -10.96 22.25 13.38
CA HIS A 315 -10.73 22.43 11.95
C HIS A 315 -12.06 22.45 11.21
#